data_AF-A0A239QMD3-F1
#
_entry.id   AF-A0A239QMD3-F1
#
_cell.length_a   1.000
_cell.length_b   1.000
_cell.length_c   1.000
_cell.angle_alpha   90.00
_cell.angle_beta   90.00
_cell.angle_gamma   90.00
#
_symmetry.space_group_name_H-M   'P 1'
#
loop_
_entity.id
_entity.type
_entity.pdbx_description
1 polymer ?
#
loop_
_entity_poly.entity_id
_entity_poly.type
_entity_poly.pdbx_seq_one_letter_code
_entity_poly.pdbx_strand_id
1 'polypeptide(L)'
;MKKFIVVLSIIIFMFVSISQADESLGGISEDTLVYYYPVVGQYYHLNPKCRIPSEYPQMESYFKYSERVEAPYCNLLPCEVCTTPLEQEDGPLFSSFGEVSDENRAIFGEDFCIAIVKKEGQYYRVVTKVDEKAKALLTNALALENEEECQKAINTYIEYCKALPIYYDEVITAVPLRDEELKTLEGKSLEDMLNEGYDLYVNEDDENAGDDVITFVKDFYEYMITIIESQEESHNHDDGICLDELIVEHAEFLDFSDNAFDICYRPDGTWIQPEDIGIDIHPMHHE
;
A
#
# COMPACT_ATOMS: atom_id res chain seq x y z
N MET A 1 -7.11 -21.98 -67.70
CA MET A 1 -6.43 -23.05 -66.93
C MET A 1 -6.27 -22.49 -65.52
N LYS A 2 -7.09 -22.80 -64.50
CA LYS A 2 -7.49 -24.10 -63.92
C LYS A 2 -6.29 -25.01 -63.61
N LYS A 3 -5.82 -24.99 -62.36
CA LYS A 3 -5.58 -26.17 -61.50
C LYS A 3 -5.91 -25.80 -60.05
N PHE A 4 -6.43 -26.77 -59.30
CA PHE A 4 -6.91 -26.67 -57.91
C PHE A 4 -6.35 -27.88 -57.15
N ILE A 5 -5.59 -27.67 -56.07
CA ILE A 5 -5.18 -28.64 -55.01
C ILE A 5 -4.95 -27.80 -53.73
N VAL A 6 -5.53 -27.96 -52.52
CA VAL A 6 -6.45 -28.94 -51.86
C VAL A 6 -5.76 -29.94 -50.91
N VAL A 7 -5.93 -29.71 -49.59
CA VAL A 7 -5.55 -30.54 -48.40
C VAL A 7 -4.03 -30.51 -48.06
N LEU A 8 -3.58 -30.16 -46.84
CA LEU A 8 -3.88 -30.79 -45.55
C LEU A 8 -3.70 -29.85 -44.33
N SER A 9 -4.52 -30.02 -43.30
CA SER A 9 -4.47 -29.28 -42.04
C SER A 9 -3.43 -29.83 -41.06
N ILE A 10 -2.69 -28.95 -40.37
CA ILE A 10 -2.19 -29.21 -39.02
C ILE A 10 -2.46 -27.95 -38.19
N ILE A 11 -3.39 -28.05 -37.24
CA ILE A 11 -3.56 -27.08 -36.16
C ILE A 11 -2.53 -27.46 -35.09
N ILE A 12 -1.51 -26.63 -34.91
CA ILE A 12 -0.63 -26.75 -33.74
C ILE A 12 -1.19 -25.81 -32.67
N PHE A 13 -1.90 -26.39 -31.70
CA PHE A 13 -2.10 -25.74 -30.41
C PHE A 13 -0.73 -25.67 -29.72
N MET A 14 -0.06 -24.52 -29.83
CA MET A 14 0.97 -24.19 -28.84
C MET A 14 0.25 -23.73 -27.58
N PHE A 15 0.19 -24.63 -26.60
CA PHE A 15 0.01 -24.25 -25.21
C PHE A 15 1.18 -23.33 -24.84
N VAL A 16 0.92 -22.02 -24.81
CA VAL A 16 1.71 -21.12 -23.99
C VAL A 16 1.24 -21.37 -22.57
N SER A 17 1.97 -22.21 -21.84
CA SER A 17 1.78 -22.32 -20.39
C SER A 17 2.11 -20.96 -19.80
N ILE A 18 1.08 -20.29 -19.30
CA ILE A 18 1.22 -19.06 -18.51
C ILE A 18 1.86 -19.48 -17.19
N SER A 19 3.18 -19.37 -17.08
CA SER A 19 3.84 -19.25 -15.79
C SER A 19 3.80 -17.79 -15.40
N GLN A 20 2.66 -17.34 -14.88
CA GLN A 20 2.67 -16.18 -13.98
C GLN A 20 3.48 -16.62 -12.77
N ALA A 21 4.71 -16.10 -12.69
CA ALA A 21 5.56 -16.32 -11.53
C ALA A 21 4.94 -15.50 -10.38
N ASP A 22 4.34 -16.20 -9.43
CA ASP A 22 3.76 -15.62 -8.23
C ASP A 22 4.88 -15.23 -7.27
N GLU A 23 5.45 -14.05 -7.49
CA GLU A 23 6.46 -13.43 -6.61
C GLU A 23 5.81 -12.73 -5.41
N SER A 24 4.47 -12.76 -5.26
CA SER A 24 3.69 -11.89 -4.38
C SER A 24 3.48 -12.39 -2.94
N LEU A 25 3.95 -13.60 -2.60
CA LEU A 25 3.74 -14.25 -1.30
C LEU A 25 5.06 -14.54 -0.55
N GLY A 26 6.02 -13.62 -0.68
CA GLY A 26 7.33 -13.69 -0.04
C GLY A 26 7.26 -13.66 1.49
N GLY A 27 7.27 -14.83 2.13
CA GLY A 27 7.26 -14.98 3.58
C GLY A 27 6.62 -16.29 4.07
N ILE A 28 5.80 -16.95 3.25
CA ILE A 28 5.17 -18.23 3.61
C ILE A 28 6.22 -19.35 3.60
N SER A 29 6.37 -20.04 4.74
CA SER A 29 7.24 -21.23 4.82
C SER A 29 6.78 -22.34 3.87
N GLU A 30 7.73 -22.99 3.20
CA GLU A 30 7.47 -24.11 2.28
C GLU A 30 6.84 -25.35 2.98
N ASP A 31 6.95 -25.42 4.32
CA ASP A 31 6.31 -26.43 5.17
C ASP A 31 4.90 -26.02 5.68
N THR A 32 4.44 -24.79 5.42
CA THR A 32 3.11 -24.31 5.82
C THR A 32 2.00 -25.20 5.25
N LEU A 33 1.05 -25.61 6.09
CA LEU A 33 -0.13 -26.33 5.64
C LEU A 33 -1.16 -25.36 5.08
N VAL A 34 -1.51 -25.54 3.80
CA VAL A 34 -2.60 -24.83 3.11
C VAL A 34 -3.78 -25.77 2.89
N TYR A 35 -4.99 -25.24 2.99
CA TYR A 35 -6.25 -25.96 2.99
C TYR A 35 -7.03 -25.69 1.70
N TYR A 36 -7.76 -26.66 1.17
CA TYR A 36 -8.52 -26.49 -0.07
C TYR A 36 -9.71 -27.46 -0.18
N TYR A 37 -10.58 -27.25 -1.18
CA TYR A 37 -11.72 -28.12 -1.47
C TYR A 37 -11.45 -29.01 -2.70
N PRO A 38 -11.29 -30.33 -2.55
CA PRO A 38 -10.99 -31.23 -3.68
C PRO A 38 -12.08 -31.32 -4.76
N VAL A 39 -13.32 -30.96 -4.43
CA VAL A 39 -14.50 -31.17 -5.30
C VAL A 39 -14.84 -29.92 -6.14
N VAL A 40 -14.50 -28.74 -5.63
CA VAL A 40 -14.99 -27.44 -6.13
C VAL A 40 -13.99 -26.28 -5.96
N GLY A 41 -12.89 -26.49 -5.24
CA GLY A 41 -11.92 -25.45 -4.91
C GLY A 41 -11.11 -25.05 -6.13
N GLN A 42 -11.32 -23.82 -6.60
CA GLN A 42 -10.36 -23.11 -7.46
C GLN A 42 -9.25 -22.45 -6.65
N TYR A 43 -9.41 -22.41 -5.32
CA TYR A 43 -8.52 -21.70 -4.41
C TYR A 43 -7.95 -22.62 -3.32
N TYR A 44 -6.74 -22.28 -2.85
CA TYR A 44 -6.20 -22.73 -1.58
C TYR A 44 -6.24 -21.59 -0.55
N HIS A 45 -6.31 -21.96 0.72
CA HIS A 45 -6.47 -21.05 1.84
C HIS A 45 -5.40 -21.30 2.90
N LEU A 46 -4.82 -20.23 3.43
CA LEU A 46 -3.90 -20.31 4.57
C LEU A 46 -4.66 -20.46 5.91
N ASN A 47 -5.84 -19.84 6.02
CA ASN A 47 -6.68 -19.92 7.21
C ASN A 47 -7.89 -20.87 7.00
N PRO A 48 -8.01 -21.99 7.73
CA PRO A 48 -9.13 -22.93 7.59
C PRO A 48 -10.48 -22.36 8.07
N LYS A 49 -10.48 -21.20 8.75
CA LYS A 49 -11.68 -20.44 9.15
C LYS A 49 -11.97 -19.27 8.21
N CYS A 50 -11.27 -19.15 7.07
CA CYS A 50 -11.54 -18.14 6.05
C CYS A 50 -13.05 -18.10 5.71
N ARG A 51 -13.60 -16.92 5.43
CA ARG A 51 -15.04 -16.69 5.26
C ARG A 51 -15.56 -17.20 3.91
N ILE A 52 -15.52 -18.51 3.74
CA ILE A 52 -16.09 -19.25 2.61
C ILE A 52 -17.63 -19.15 2.68
N PRO A 53 -18.35 -19.08 1.55
CA PRO A 53 -19.81 -19.17 1.56
C PRO A 53 -20.32 -20.41 2.29
N SER A 54 -21.42 -20.29 3.04
CA SER A 54 -21.92 -21.34 3.96
C SER A 54 -22.47 -22.61 3.27
N GLU A 55 -22.46 -22.63 1.94
CA GLU A 55 -22.81 -23.78 1.10
C GLU A 55 -21.65 -24.77 0.91
N TYR A 56 -20.41 -24.39 1.25
CA TYR A 56 -19.25 -25.27 1.24
C TYR A 56 -19.07 -25.94 2.62
N PRO A 57 -18.70 -27.25 2.69
CA PRO A 57 -18.44 -27.94 3.95
C PRO A 57 -17.17 -27.40 4.65
N GLN A 58 -16.72 -27.99 5.77
CA GLN A 58 -15.39 -27.65 6.30
C GLN A 58 -14.28 -28.05 5.30
N MET A 59 -13.12 -27.36 5.33
CA MET A 59 -11.99 -27.73 4.48
C MET A 59 -11.40 -29.07 4.94
N GLU A 60 -11.73 -30.15 4.24
CA GLU A 60 -11.35 -31.53 4.60
C GLU A 60 -9.97 -31.96 4.07
N SER A 61 -9.28 -31.12 3.31
CA SER A 61 -8.00 -31.48 2.67
C SER A 61 -6.98 -30.35 2.76
N TYR A 62 -5.72 -30.74 2.94
CA TYR A 62 -4.57 -29.86 3.02
C TYR A 62 -3.38 -30.42 2.24
N PHE A 63 -2.45 -29.54 1.90
CA PHE A 63 -1.15 -29.85 1.30
C PHE A 63 -0.11 -28.86 1.85
N LYS A 64 1.19 -29.14 1.64
CA LYS A 64 2.24 -28.17 1.99
C LYS A 64 2.34 -27.08 0.95
N TYR A 65 2.73 -25.87 1.36
CA TYR A 65 2.93 -24.77 0.43
C TYR A 65 3.93 -25.10 -0.69
N SER A 66 4.96 -25.92 -0.42
CA SER A 66 5.88 -26.47 -1.44
C SER A 66 5.23 -27.35 -2.50
N GLU A 67 4.17 -28.06 -2.16
CA GLU A 67 3.45 -28.94 -3.08
C GLU A 67 2.54 -28.14 -4.04
N ARG A 68 2.39 -26.81 -3.85
CA ARG A 68 1.53 -25.94 -4.69
C ARG A 68 1.87 -25.98 -6.18
N VAL A 69 3.13 -26.23 -6.54
CA VAL A 69 3.57 -26.30 -7.95
C VAL A 69 3.40 -27.70 -8.55
N GLU A 70 3.01 -28.70 -7.75
CA GLU A 70 2.81 -30.08 -8.19
C GLU A 70 1.32 -30.35 -8.53
N ALA A 71 1.05 -31.40 -9.30
CA ALA A 71 -0.32 -31.83 -9.55
C ALA A 71 -0.89 -32.58 -8.32
N PRO A 72 -2.13 -32.30 -7.88
CA PRO A 72 -3.17 -31.50 -8.55
C PRO A 72 -3.17 -30.00 -8.22
N TYR A 73 -2.33 -29.55 -7.28
CA TYR A 73 -2.39 -28.23 -6.65
C TYR A 73 -1.99 -27.06 -7.56
N CYS A 74 -1.22 -27.32 -8.62
CA CYS A 74 -0.69 -26.33 -9.57
C CYS A 74 -1.72 -25.50 -10.37
N ASN A 75 -3.02 -25.73 -10.18
CA ASN A 75 -4.09 -24.93 -10.75
C ASN A 75 -4.96 -24.24 -9.67
N LEU A 76 -4.58 -24.35 -8.39
CA LEU A 76 -5.23 -23.65 -7.28
C LEU A 76 -4.64 -22.25 -7.14
N LEU A 77 -5.50 -21.24 -7.07
CA LEU A 77 -5.13 -19.86 -6.83
C LEU A 77 -5.06 -19.57 -5.32
N PRO A 78 -4.24 -18.63 -4.85
CA PRO A 78 -4.34 -18.14 -3.48
C PRO A 78 -5.72 -17.50 -3.23
N CYS A 79 -6.35 -17.77 -2.09
CA CYS A 79 -7.56 -17.06 -1.69
C CYS A 79 -7.21 -15.68 -1.13
N GLU A 80 -7.61 -14.64 -1.87
CA GLU A 80 -7.36 -13.22 -1.61
C GLU A 80 -7.67 -12.78 -0.17
N VAL A 81 -8.78 -13.29 0.40
CA VAL A 81 -9.24 -13.00 1.78
C VAL A 81 -8.32 -13.54 2.88
N CYS A 82 -7.51 -14.56 2.59
CA CYS A 82 -6.57 -15.13 3.57
C CYS A 82 -5.10 -14.96 3.18
N THR A 83 -4.82 -14.30 2.05
CA THR A 83 -3.51 -13.72 1.73
C THR A 83 -3.32 -12.32 2.30
N THR A 84 -4.37 -11.68 2.82
CA THR A 84 -4.20 -10.66 3.88
C THR A 84 -3.30 -11.26 4.96
N PRO A 85 -2.22 -10.59 5.40
CA PRO A 85 -1.22 -11.19 6.29
C PRO A 85 -1.88 -11.85 7.50
N LEU A 86 -1.56 -13.13 7.70
CA LEU A 86 -2.17 -13.95 8.74
C LEU A 86 -1.90 -13.34 10.12
N GLU A 87 -2.89 -13.40 11.00
CA GLU A 87 -2.68 -13.28 12.44
C GLU A 87 -1.47 -14.16 12.82
N GLN A 88 -0.38 -13.54 13.30
CA GLN A 88 0.79 -14.27 13.78
C GLN A 88 0.34 -15.23 14.89
N GLU A 89 0.86 -16.47 14.94
CA GLU A 89 0.45 -17.44 15.98
C GLU A 89 0.71 -16.95 17.41
N ASP A 90 1.63 -16.00 17.57
CA ASP A 90 1.98 -15.34 18.84
C ASP A 90 1.11 -14.11 19.18
N GLY A 91 0.15 -13.75 18.31
CA GLY A 91 -0.62 -12.51 18.39
C GLY A 91 0.12 -11.31 17.79
N PRO A 92 -0.46 -10.09 17.82
CA PRO A 92 0.22 -8.90 17.34
C PRO A 92 1.49 -8.61 18.14
N LEU A 93 2.53 -8.13 17.47
CA LEU A 93 3.86 -7.82 18.02
C LEU A 93 3.83 -6.67 19.05
N PHE A 94 2.72 -5.93 19.09
CA PHE A 94 2.46 -4.79 19.96
C PHE A 94 1.15 -5.00 20.73
N SER A 95 1.14 -4.62 22.00
CA SER A 95 0.05 -4.90 22.93
C SER A 95 -1.12 -3.91 22.87
N SER A 96 -0.86 -2.69 22.38
CA SER A 96 -1.85 -1.61 22.25
C SER A 96 -1.35 -0.57 21.24
N PHE A 97 -2.25 0.24 20.69
CA PHE A 97 -1.86 1.28 19.73
C PHE A 97 -1.04 2.41 20.39
N GLY A 98 -1.29 2.69 21.68
CA GLY A 98 -0.49 3.63 22.46
C GLY A 98 0.98 3.22 22.65
N GLU A 99 1.30 1.92 22.58
CA GLU A 99 2.69 1.43 22.61
C GLU A 99 3.51 1.93 21.40
N VAL A 100 2.84 2.22 20.28
CA VAL A 100 3.49 2.63 19.02
C VAL A 100 3.25 4.10 18.66
N SER A 101 2.12 4.70 19.01
CA SER A 101 1.75 6.04 18.54
C SER A 101 2.50 7.20 19.20
N ASP A 102 3.03 7.01 20.42
CA ASP A 102 3.55 8.13 21.22
C ASP A 102 4.95 8.61 20.81
N GLU A 103 5.73 7.77 20.12
CA GLU A 103 7.09 8.06 19.67
C GLU A 103 7.26 7.97 18.13
N ASN A 104 6.18 7.75 17.38
CA ASN A 104 6.23 7.53 15.92
C ASN A 104 5.12 8.31 15.19
N ARG A 105 5.26 8.49 13.87
CA ARG A 105 4.20 9.06 13.03
C ARG A 105 2.98 8.13 13.05
N ALA A 106 1.81 8.68 13.34
CA ALA A 106 0.55 7.96 13.43
C ALA A 106 -0.62 8.85 12.97
N ILE A 107 -1.53 8.27 12.19
CA ILE A 107 -2.76 8.91 11.74
C ILE A 107 -3.95 8.29 12.47
N PHE A 108 -4.89 9.12 12.91
CA PHE A 108 -6.09 8.75 13.66
C PHE A 108 -7.35 9.04 12.83
N GLY A 109 -7.68 8.17 11.87
CA GLY A 109 -8.83 8.34 10.95
C GLY A 109 -10.17 7.84 11.51
N GLU A 110 -11.25 7.90 10.74
CA GLU A 110 -12.60 7.55 11.23
C GLU A 110 -12.85 6.05 11.39
N ASP A 111 -12.19 5.21 10.59
CA ASP A 111 -12.35 3.75 10.59
C ASP A 111 -11.12 3.00 11.15
N PHE A 112 -9.93 3.58 10.98
CA PHE A 112 -8.66 3.00 11.42
C PHE A 112 -7.74 4.07 11.99
N CYS A 113 -6.93 3.69 12.97
CA CYS A 113 -5.71 4.41 13.31
C CYS A 113 -4.51 3.57 12.91
N ILE A 114 -3.54 4.21 12.26
CA ILE A 114 -2.41 3.56 11.60
C ILE A 114 -1.12 4.25 12.05
N ALA A 115 -0.14 3.48 12.50
CA ALA A 115 1.17 3.96 12.93
C ALA A 115 2.28 3.19 12.22
N ILE A 116 3.40 3.86 11.95
CA ILE A 116 4.59 3.21 11.37
C ILE A 116 5.71 3.26 12.41
N VAL A 117 6.13 2.09 12.91
CA VAL A 117 7.10 1.97 14.00
C VAL A 117 8.33 1.18 13.56
N LYS A 118 9.51 1.64 13.96
CA LYS A 118 10.78 0.93 13.70
C LYS A 118 11.13 0.02 14.87
N LYS A 119 11.16 -1.30 14.64
CA LYS A 119 11.51 -2.32 15.65
C LYS A 119 12.51 -3.30 15.06
N GLU A 120 13.59 -3.58 15.78
CA GLU A 120 14.66 -4.53 15.38
C GLU A 120 15.30 -4.27 13.99
N GLY A 121 15.21 -3.03 13.50
CA GLY A 121 15.74 -2.61 12.19
C GLY A 121 14.74 -2.69 11.04
N GLN A 122 13.55 -3.25 11.26
CA GLN A 122 12.44 -3.29 10.31
C GLN A 122 11.40 -2.21 10.65
N TYR A 123 10.62 -1.80 9.65
CA TYR A 123 9.46 -0.94 9.83
C TYR A 123 8.19 -1.79 9.83
N TYR A 124 7.31 -1.54 10.78
CA TYR A 124 6.02 -2.20 10.92
C TYR A 124 4.92 -1.17 10.73
N ARG A 125 3.94 -1.50 9.89
CA ARG A 125 2.65 -0.81 9.87
C ARG A 125 1.75 -1.49 10.88
N VAL A 126 1.29 -0.72 11.85
CA VAL A 126 0.49 -1.20 12.99
C VAL A 126 -0.87 -0.54 12.91
N VAL A 127 -1.93 -1.35 12.91
CA VAL A 127 -3.29 -0.90 12.63
C VAL A 127 -4.20 -1.26 13.79
N THR A 128 -5.03 -0.31 14.22
CA THR A 128 -6.19 -0.57 15.10
C THR A 128 -7.47 -0.12 14.41
N LYS A 129 -8.57 -0.82 14.69
CA LYS A 129 -9.89 -0.51 14.12
C LYS A 129 -10.70 0.33 15.10
N VAL A 130 -11.19 1.46 14.61
CA VAL A 130 -11.98 2.43 15.38
C VAL A 130 -13.35 1.82 15.70
N ASP A 131 -13.67 1.68 16.99
CA ASP A 131 -14.95 1.14 17.44
C ASP A 131 -16.07 2.20 17.46
N GLU A 132 -17.33 1.76 17.60
CA GLU A 132 -18.50 2.64 17.64
C GLU A 132 -18.43 3.74 18.71
N LYS A 133 -17.70 3.52 19.81
CA LYS A 133 -17.51 4.51 20.86
C LYS A 133 -16.46 5.54 20.45
N ALA A 134 -15.38 5.12 19.82
CA ALA A 134 -14.37 6.01 19.24
C ALA A 134 -14.98 6.89 18.13
N LYS A 135 -15.76 6.28 17.21
CA LYS A 135 -16.53 7.04 16.19
C LYS A 135 -17.44 8.08 16.83
N ALA A 136 -18.22 7.69 17.84
CA ALA A 136 -19.07 8.63 18.57
C ALA A 136 -18.29 9.74 19.28
N LEU A 137 -17.07 9.49 19.79
CA LEU A 137 -16.22 10.55 20.35
C LEU A 137 -15.78 11.55 19.27
N LEU A 138 -15.32 11.05 18.11
CA LEU A 138 -14.89 11.89 16.99
C LEU A 138 -16.04 12.73 16.41
N THR A 139 -17.19 12.12 16.12
CA THR A 139 -18.38 12.86 15.64
C THR A 139 -18.83 13.94 16.62
N ASN A 140 -18.79 13.67 17.93
CA ASN A 140 -19.12 14.68 18.94
C ASN A 140 -18.08 15.80 19.03
N ALA A 141 -16.80 15.50 18.77
CA ALA A 141 -15.73 16.50 18.76
C ALA A 141 -15.88 17.46 17.57
N LEU A 142 -16.05 16.91 16.36
CA LEU A 142 -16.20 17.68 15.11
C LEU A 142 -17.50 18.52 15.07
N ALA A 143 -18.48 18.21 15.92
CA ALA A 143 -19.69 19.00 16.08
C ALA A 143 -19.54 20.25 16.99
N LEU A 144 -18.36 20.48 17.59
CA LEU A 144 -18.10 21.61 18.47
C LEU A 144 -17.61 22.84 17.68
N GLU A 145 -18.38 23.93 17.72
CA GLU A 145 -18.01 25.22 17.12
C GLU A 145 -16.84 25.93 17.83
N ASN A 146 -16.49 25.51 19.05
CA ASN A 146 -15.39 26.09 19.83
C ASN A 146 -14.11 25.27 19.64
N GLU A 147 -13.08 25.89 19.07
CA GLU A 147 -11.78 25.27 18.77
C GLU A 147 -11.08 24.65 19.99
N GLU A 148 -11.08 25.33 21.15
CA GLU A 148 -10.44 24.84 22.38
C GLU A 148 -11.17 23.63 22.98
N GLU A 149 -12.51 23.59 22.87
CA GLU A 149 -13.33 22.45 23.29
C GLU A 149 -13.25 21.30 22.29
N CYS A 150 -13.24 21.60 20.98
CA CYS A 150 -13.01 20.66 19.89
C CYS A 150 -11.67 19.93 20.07
N GLN A 151 -10.57 20.65 20.25
CA GLN A 151 -9.24 20.05 20.45
C GLN A 151 -9.19 19.15 21.70
N LYS A 152 -9.85 19.53 22.80
CA LYS A 152 -9.94 18.67 24.01
C LYS A 152 -10.75 17.40 23.75
N ALA A 153 -11.80 17.47 22.94
CA ALA A 153 -12.60 16.32 22.53
C ALA A 153 -11.84 15.41 21.56
N ILE A 154 -11.11 15.97 20.58
CA ILE A 154 -10.19 15.25 19.69
C ILE A 154 -9.11 14.52 20.51
N ASN A 155 -8.48 15.19 21.48
CA ASN A 155 -7.50 14.55 22.36
C ASN A 155 -8.13 13.40 23.17
N THR A 156 -9.41 13.51 23.57
CA THR A 156 -10.13 12.43 24.27
C THR A 156 -10.42 11.24 23.35
N TYR A 157 -10.68 11.49 22.07
CA TYR A 157 -10.80 10.47 21.03
C TYR A 157 -9.44 9.76 20.79
N ILE A 158 -8.36 10.52 20.59
CA ILE A 158 -6.99 10.01 20.40
C ILE A 158 -6.57 9.10 21.56
N GLU A 159 -6.70 9.56 22.81
CA GLU A 159 -6.34 8.77 24.00
C GLU A 159 -7.20 7.51 24.16
N TYR A 160 -8.44 7.51 23.66
CA TYR A 160 -9.26 6.30 23.60
C TYR A 160 -8.75 5.33 22.51
N CYS A 161 -8.42 5.82 21.32
CA CYS A 161 -7.87 5.01 20.23
C CYS A 161 -6.53 4.36 20.60
N LYS A 162 -5.66 5.05 21.35
CA LYS A 162 -4.42 4.46 21.90
C LYS A 162 -4.67 3.23 22.78
N ALA A 163 -5.81 3.19 23.49
CA ALA A 163 -6.19 2.08 24.34
C ALA A 163 -6.90 0.93 23.61
N LEU A 164 -7.16 1.07 22.30
CA LEU A 164 -7.74 -0.02 21.50
C LEU A 164 -6.71 -1.13 21.26
N PRO A 165 -7.17 -2.40 21.16
CA PRO A 165 -6.30 -3.51 20.80
C PRO A 165 -5.77 -3.31 19.37
N ILE A 166 -4.57 -3.82 19.10
CA ILE A 166 -4.07 -3.93 17.73
C ILE A 166 -4.98 -4.88 16.94
N TYR A 167 -5.39 -4.45 15.75
CA TYR A 167 -6.16 -5.26 14.82
C TYR A 167 -5.23 -6.17 14.01
N TYR A 168 -4.13 -5.61 13.50
CA TYR A 168 -2.99 -6.36 12.99
C TYR A 168 -1.72 -5.49 12.99
N ASP A 169 -0.56 -6.12 12.85
CA ASP A 169 0.69 -5.49 12.44
C ASP A 169 1.36 -6.29 11.33
N GLU A 170 2.06 -5.59 10.45
CA GLU A 170 2.71 -6.17 9.27
C GLU A 170 4.05 -5.47 8.99
N VAL A 171 5.04 -6.21 8.53
CA VAL A 171 6.35 -5.67 8.13
C VAL A 171 6.20 -4.97 6.79
N ILE A 172 6.58 -3.69 6.71
CA ILE A 172 6.68 -2.97 5.43
C ILE A 172 7.82 -3.59 4.61
N THR A 173 7.49 -4.08 3.43
CA THR A 173 8.41 -4.72 2.47
C THR A 173 8.70 -3.85 1.25
N ALA A 174 7.97 -2.75 1.08
CA ALA A 174 8.35 -1.66 0.19
C ALA A 174 9.80 -1.23 0.47
N VAL A 175 10.49 -0.74 -0.56
CA VAL A 175 11.88 -0.29 -0.46
C VAL A 175 11.97 1.11 -1.06
N PRO A 176 12.56 2.09 -0.36
CA PRO A 176 12.73 3.42 -0.93
C PRO A 176 13.70 3.40 -2.10
N LEU A 177 13.60 4.40 -2.98
CA LEU A 177 14.58 4.64 -4.04
C LEU A 177 15.98 4.72 -3.42
N ARG A 178 16.93 4.02 -4.04
CA ARG A 178 18.34 4.07 -3.63
C ARG A 178 18.98 5.38 -4.09
N ASP A 179 20.07 5.77 -3.44
CA ASP A 179 20.88 6.93 -3.81
C ASP A 179 21.24 6.96 -5.30
N GLU A 180 21.54 5.79 -5.91
CA GLU A 180 21.84 5.74 -7.35
C GLU A 180 20.62 6.00 -8.24
N GLU A 181 19.41 5.70 -7.78
CA GLU A 181 18.15 5.91 -8.50
C GLU A 181 17.69 7.37 -8.37
N LEU A 182 17.77 7.94 -7.16
CA LEU A 182 17.56 9.37 -6.91
C LEU A 182 18.54 10.22 -7.74
N LYS A 183 19.81 9.80 -7.82
CA LYS A 183 20.81 10.45 -8.66
C LYS A 183 20.50 10.43 -10.17
N THR A 184 19.62 9.55 -10.64
CA THR A 184 19.16 9.61 -12.05
C THR A 184 18.16 10.73 -12.32
N LEU A 185 17.60 11.35 -11.27
CA LEU A 185 16.71 12.51 -11.38
C LEU A 185 17.50 13.82 -11.52
N GLU A 186 18.72 13.91 -10.98
CA GLU A 186 19.61 15.08 -11.14
C GLU A 186 19.79 15.43 -12.62
N GLY A 187 19.42 16.66 -13.00
CA GLY A 187 19.47 17.17 -14.37
C GLY A 187 18.24 16.89 -15.24
N LYS A 188 17.18 16.24 -14.72
CA LYS A 188 15.87 16.19 -15.38
C LYS A 188 15.08 17.47 -15.13
N SER A 189 14.18 17.81 -16.05
CA SER A 189 13.14 18.82 -15.78
C SER A 189 11.99 18.24 -14.97
N LEU A 190 11.19 19.11 -14.35
CA LEU A 190 9.94 18.68 -13.69
C LEU A 190 8.91 18.17 -14.71
N GLU A 191 8.90 18.71 -15.94
CA GLU A 191 8.08 18.15 -17.02
C GLU A 191 8.46 16.71 -17.37
N ASP A 192 9.76 16.38 -17.44
CA ASP A 192 10.23 15.01 -17.66
C ASP A 192 9.79 14.07 -16.52
N MET A 193 9.85 14.53 -15.26
CA MET A 193 9.35 13.75 -14.11
C MET A 193 7.84 13.51 -14.19
N LEU A 194 7.03 14.52 -14.51
CA LEU A 194 5.59 14.36 -14.70
C LEU A 194 5.27 13.39 -15.86
N ASN A 195 6.02 13.46 -16.96
CA ASN A 195 5.89 12.56 -18.10
C ASN A 195 6.32 11.11 -17.78
N GLU A 196 7.22 10.91 -16.83
CA GLU A 196 7.58 9.60 -16.28
C GLU A 196 6.57 9.07 -15.24
N GLY A 197 5.61 9.90 -14.81
CA GLY A 197 4.52 9.53 -13.90
C GLY A 197 4.86 9.73 -12.42
N TYR A 198 5.74 10.67 -12.08
CA TYR A 198 5.95 11.10 -10.69
C TYR A 198 4.88 12.11 -10.26
N ASP A 199 4.27 11.90 -9.09
CA ASP A 199 3.37 12.87 -8.47
C ASP A 199 4.19 13.92 -7.68
N LEU A 200 4.18 15.17 -8.16
CA LEU A 200 4.94 16.29 -7.60
C LEU A 200 4.04 17.21 -6.76
N TYR A 201 4.57 17.67 -5.62
CA TYR A 201 3.88 18.54 -4.66
C TYR A 201 4.75 19.75 -4.31
N VAL A 202 4.17 20.94 -4.39
CA VAL A 202 4.84 22.19 -3.97
C VAL A 202 4.53 22.44 -2.50
N ASN A 203 5.56 22.63 -1.67
CA ASN A 203 5.40 22.97 -0.26
C ASN A 203 5.07 24.47 -0.13
N GLU A 204 3.81 24.85 -0.29
CA GLU A 204 3.36 26.24 -0.16
C GLU A 204 3.42 26.79 1.29
N ASP A 205 3.50 25.90 2.30
CA ASP A 205 3.34 26.24 3.72
C ASP A 205 4.64 26.49 4.52
N ASP A 206 5.83 26.16 4.01
CA ASP A 206 7.09 26.44 4.72
C ASP A 206 7.72 27.74 4.25
N GLU A 207 7.49 28.83 5.00
CA GLU A 207 8.14 30.15 4.79
C GLU A 207 9.69 30.10 4.82
N ASN A 208 10.31 28.95 5.16
CA ASN A 208 11.76 28.72 5.17
C ASN A 208 12.23 27.74 4.07
N ALA A 209 11.33 26.98 3.44
CA ALA A 209 11.65 26.34 2.18
C ALA A 209 11.83 27.48 1.16
N GLY A 210 12.98 27.53 0.50
CA GLY A 210 13.11 28.42 -0.66
C GLY A 210 12.14 27.99 -1.75
N ASP A 211 11.82 28.90 -2.68
CA ASP A 211 11.00 28.64 -3.87
C ASP A 211 11.55 27.48 -4.75
N ASP A 212 12.73 26.97 -4.40
CA ASP A 212 13.53 25.92 -5.02
C ASP A 212 13.30 24.50 -4.43
N VAL A 213 12.27 24.25 -3.62
CA VAL A 213 12.03 22.93 -2.98
C VAL A 213 10.66 22.35 -3.32
N ILE A 214 10.66 21.12 -3.84
CA ILE A 214 9.45 20.33 -4.18
C ILE A 214 9.56 18.97 -3.51
N THR A 215 8.44 18.37 -3.10
CA THR A 215 8.40 16.95 -2.73
C THR A 215 7.78 16.11 -3.84
N PHE A 216 8.12 14.83 -3.88
CA PHE A 216 7.40 13.85 -4.69
C PHE A 216 7.17 12.59 -3.88
N VAL A 217 6.06 11.93 -4.18
CA VAL A 217 5.71 10.65 -3.55
C VAL A 217 5.99 9.52 -4.52
N LYS A 218 6.58 8.43 -4.01
CA LYS A 218 6.62 7.16 -4.73
C LYS A 218 6.36 6.01 -3.77
N ASP A 219 5.34 5.23 -4.10
CA ASP A 219 4.85 4.12 -3.29
C ASP A 219 4.55 4.60 -1.85
N PHE A 220 5.32 4.13 -0.87
CA PHE A 220 5.21 4.51 0.55
C PHE A 220 6.07 5.69 0.98
N TYR A 221 6.87 6.26 0.10
CA TYR A 221 7.96 7.13 0.48
C TYR A 221 7.82 8.52 -0.10
N GLU A 222 8.15 9.50 0.72
CA GLU A 222 8.26 10.89 0.36
C GLU A 222 9.74 11.24 0.14
N TYR A 223 9.99 12.01 -0.90
CA TYR A 223 11.31 12.44 -1.31
C TYR A 223 11.28 13.95 -1.51
N MET A 224 12.40 14.60 -1.23
CA MET A 224 12.58 16.01 -1.47
C MET A 224 13.50 16.19 -2.68
N ILE A 225 13.17 17.14 -3.55
CA ILE A 225 14.03 17.60 -4.63
C ILE A 225 14.30 19.10 -4.46
N THR A 226 15.56 19.47 -4.69
CA THR A 226 15.96 20.88 -4.87
C THR A 226 16.06 21.14 -6.36
N ILE A 227 15.47 22.24 -6.81
CA ILE A 227 15.44 22.64 -8.22
C ILE A 227 16.26 23.91 -8.47
N ILE A 228 16.61 24.14 -9.74
CA ILE A 228 17.24 25.37 -10.24
C ILE A 228 16.62 25.76 -11.57
N GLU A 229 16.51 27.07 -11.83
CA GLU A 229 16.17 27.58 -13.16
C GLU A 229 17.28 27.29 -14.18
N SER A 230 16.90 26.78 -15.35
CA SER A 230 17.83 26.60 -16.47
C SER A 230 18.35 27.95 -16.99
N GLN A 231 19.63 28.03 -17.33
CA GLN A 231 20.24 29.28 -17.82
C GLN A 231 20.10 29.51 -19.34
N GLU A 232 19.25 28.73 -20.02
CA GLU A 232 18.96 28.99 -21.45
C GLU A 232 18.03 30.21 -21.57
N GLU A 233 18.27 31.07 -22.57
CA GLU A 233 17.81 32.49 -22.57
C GLU A 233 16.30 32.66 -22.31
N SER A 234 15.92 33.00 -21.07
CA SER A 234 14.52 33.18 -20.65
C SER A 234 13.73 34.05 -21.62
N HIS A 235 12.82 33.42 -22.35
CA HIS A 235 11.97 34.11 -23.31
C HIS A 235 10.81 34.76 -22.54
N ASN A 236 10.62 36.08 -22.71
CA ASN A 236 9.57 36.85 -22.02
C ASN A 236 8.20 36.15 -22.12
N HIS A 237 7.80 35.47 -21.04
CA HIS A 237 6.48 34.89 -20.88
C HIS A 237 5.77 35.52 -19.69
N ASP A 238 4.49 35.83 -19.88
CA ASP A 238 3.62 36.40 -18.85
C ASP A 238 3.43 35.39 -17.70
N ASP A 239 3.88 35.75 -16.50
CA ASP A 239 3.37 35.34 -15.19
C ASP A 239 3.14 33.83 -14.91
N GLY A 240 3.80 32.91 -15.61
CA GLY A 240 3.65 31.46 -15.44
C GLY A 240 4.98 30.72 -15.22
N ILE A 241 4.99 29.75 -14.30
CA ILE A 241 6.15 28.87 -14.05
C ILE A 241 6.28 27.86 -15.20
N CYS A 242 7.44 27.81 -15.86
CA CYS A 242 7.76 26.83 -16.89
C CYS A 242 8.41 25.57 -16.28
N LEU A 243 7.69 24.45 -16.23
CA LEU A 243 8.14 23.19 -15.61
C LEU A 243 9.27 22.49 -16.38
N ASP A 244 9.49 22.85 -17.65
CA ASP A 244 10.61 22.40 -18.48
C ASP A 244 11.90 23.19 -18.20
N GLU A 245 11.78 24.44 -17.74
CA GLU A 245 12.91 25.28 -17.32
C GLU A 245 13.38 24.99 -15.88
N LEU A 246 12.56 24.32 -15.06
CA LEU A 246 12.91 23.92 -13.68
C LEU A 246 13.60 22.55 -13.68
N ILE A 247 14.89 22.54 -13.31
CA ILE A 247 15.77 21.37 -13.37
C ILE A 247 16.11 20.88 -11.95
N VAL A 248 16.05 19.57 -11.71
CA VAL A 248 16.46 18.97 -10.43
C VAL A 248 17.98 19.11 -10.23
N GLU A 249 18.41 19.88 -9.23
CA GLU A 249 19.81 19.93 -8.78
C GLU A 249 20.14 18.73 -7.87
N HIS A 250 19.23 18.37 -6.98
CA HIS A 250 19.42 17.30 -6.00
C HIS A 250 18.11 16.58 -5.64
N ALA A 251 18.21 15.33 -5.22
CA ALA A 251 17.09 14.50 -4.77
C ALA A 251 17.52 13.64 -3.56
N GLU A 252 16.75 13.68 -2.47
CA GLU A 252 17.01 12.86 -1.28
C GLU A 252 15.72 12.25 -0.68
N PHE A 253 15.90 11.18 0.09
CA PHE A 253 14.83 10.52 0.83
C PHE A 253 14.44 11.34 2.08
N LEU A 254 13.14 11.62 2.26
CA LEU A 254 12.63 12.37 3.40
C LEU A 254 12.15 11.43 4.52
N ASP A 255 10.98 10.81 4.32
CA ASP A 255 10.31 9.92 5.28
C ASP A 255 9.27 9.04 4.54
N PHE A 256 8.38 8.37 5.29
CA PHE A 256 7.14 7.82 4.75
C PHE A 256 6.18 8.93 4.28
N SER A 257 5.50 8.70 3.16
CA SER A 257 4.37 9.50 2.69
C SER A 257 3.06 9.07 3.35
N ASP A 258 1.99 9.85 3.16
CA ASP A 258 0.66 9.50 3.69
C ASP A 258 0.08 8.20 3.07
N ASN A 259 0.52 7.79 1.87
CA ASN A 259 0.20 6.48 1.29
C ASN A 259 0.54 5.31 2.23
N ALA A 260 1.62 5.43 3.00
CA ALA A 260 2.03 4.40 3.96
C ALA A 260 1.03 4.24 5.12
N PHE A 261 0.16 5.24 5.32
CA PHE A 261 -0.90 5.26 6.31
C PHE A 261 -2.29 4.96 5.72
N ASP A 262 -2.41 4.68 4.42
CA ASP A 262 -3.67 4.23 3.82
C ASP A 262 -3.76 2.70 3.79
N ILE A 263 -4.88 2.19 4.31
CA ILE A 263 -5.25 0.78 4.39
C ILE A 263 -5.36 0.10 3.01
N CYS A 264 -5.55 0.88 1.95
CA CYS A 264 -5.68 0.44 0.55
C CYS A 264 -4.35 0.13 -0.12
N TYR A 265 -3.22 0.48 0.49
CA TYR A 265 -1.92 -0.02 0.04
C TYR A 265 -1.54 -1.30 0.79
N ARG A 266 -0.84 -2.21 0.11
CA ARG A 266 -0.20 -3.40 0.69
C ARG A 266 1.20 -3.08 1.24
N PRO A 267 1.80 -3.93 2.11
CA PRO A 267 3.14 -3.72 2.66
C PRO A 267 4.26 -3.51 1.66
N ASP A 268 4.10 -4.00 0.43
CA ASP A 268 5.04 -3.87 -0.69
C ASP A 268 4.91 -2.54 -1.44
N GLY A 269 3.98 -1.67 -1.04
CA GLY A 269 3.68 -0.40 -1.69
C GLY A 269 2.65 -0.49 -2.82
N THR A 270 2.05 -1.65 -3.08
CA THR A 270 1.05 -1.79 -4.16
C THR A 270 -0.35 -1.36 -3.71
N TRP A 271 -1.00 -0.50 -4.50
CA TRP A 271 -2.40 -0.11 -4.31
C TRP A 271 -3.37 -1.24 -4.66
N ILE A 272 -4.41 -1.42 -3.86
CA ILE A 272 -5.57 -2.26 -4.11
C ILE A 272 -6.86 -1.46 -3.94
N GLN A 273 -7.92 -1.83 -4.65
CA GLN A 273 -9.16 -1.06 -4.62
C GLN A 273 -9.88 -1.23 -3.25
N PRO A 274 -10.54 -0.18 -2.73
CA PRO A 274 -11.34 -0.23 -1.50
C PRO A 274 -12.31 -1.41 -1.41
N GLU A 275 -12.94 -1.80 -2.52
CA GLU A 275 -13.90 -2.90 -2.54
C GLU A 275 -13.23 -4.28 -2.32
N ASP A 276 -11.97 -4.44 -2.74
CA ASP A 276 -11.24 -5.71 -2.69
C ASP A 276 -10.79 -6.08 -1.26
N ILE A 277 -10.61 -5.08 -0.39
CA ILE A 277 -10.31 -5.29 1.03
C ILE A 277 -11.56 -5.57 1.88
N GLY A 278 -12.76 -5.49 1.30
CA GLY A 278 -14.02 -5.75 1.99
C GLY A 278 -14.33 -4.77 3.13
N ILE A 279 -13.71 -3.59 3.09
CA ILE A 279 -13.97 -2.47 3.98
C ILE A 279 -14.87 -1.50 3.20
N ASP A 280 -15.99 -1.11 3.80
CA ASP A 280 -16.89 -0.10 3.24
C ASP A 280 -16.29 1.29 3.53
N ILE A 281 -15.21 1.63 2.83
CA ILE A 281 -14.48 2.89 3.05
C ILE A 281 -15.31 4.02 2.44
N HIS A 282 -15.77 4.95 3.28
CA HIS A 282 -16.11 6.27 2.78
C HIS A 282 -14.82 6.97 2.38
N PRO A 283 -14.65 7.42 1.12
CA PRO A 283 -13.40 8.03 0.68
C PRO A 283 -13.11 9.24 1.55
N MET A 284 -11.93 9.26 2.17
CA MET A 284 -11.40 10.49 2.76
C MET A 284 -11.11 11.45 1.62
N HIS A 285 -12.06 12.35 1.36
CA HIS A 285 -11.81 13.51 0.53
C HIS A 285 -10.84 14.40 1.28
N HIS A 286 -9.57 14.33 0.90
CA HIS A 286 -8.63 15.41 1.13
C HIS A 286 -9.13 16.60 0.29
N GLU A 287 -9.67 17.61 0.98
CA GLU A 287 -9.89 18.97 0.45
C GLU A 287 -8.67 19.85 0.76
#